data_AF-A0A9E4MCT4-F1
#
_entry.id   AF-A0A9E4MCT4-F1
#
_cell.length_a   1.000
_cell.length_b   1.000
_cell.length_c   1.000
_cell.angle_alpha   90.00
_cell.angle_beta   90.00
_cell.angle_gamma   90.00
#
_symmetry.space_group_name_H-M   'P 1'
#
loop_
_entity.id
_entity.type
_entity.pdbx_description
1 polymer ?
#
loop_
_entity_poly.entity_id
_entity_poly.type
_entity_poly.pdbx_seq_one_letter_code
_entity_poly.pdbx_strand_id
1 'polypeptide(L)'
;MTVRRLRRTLGLACVAALIAVCAQTAWAEERQIFMLVMDASGQPITDITADEVVLEQEGAECSVKDLQLDSGPMKVALLVDNSDAAQQSLNSMRDGLSAFLDNLPAEHEVGLYTIAGQARERVEFTTDREELKEEATGLFVDRNSAVVYMDGLLETWRRRFDDEDTWPVFVALVYDGAEGSRSTQEDEFNEFAREIVGRGVTVHAILVSTRGGALQTTISTFLTQNTGGMYRALAAATALPDTFTELAELMATQHETVKDRYRLVFECDPDNPAAGIAAGVMRPAVAVRLFPNRRVD
;
A
#
# COMPACT_ATOMS: atom_id res chain seq x y z
N MET A 1 -26.85 34.98 51.13
CA MET A 1 -26.81 33.92 50.10
C MET A 1 -26.50 34.55 48.75
N THR A 2 -25.28 34.39 48.22
CA THR A 2 -25.00 34.00 46.81
C THR A 2 -23.49 34.08 46.57
N VAL A 3 -22.86 32.90 46.55
CA VAL A 3 -21.45 32.72 46.16
C VAL A 3 -21.43 32.56 44.64
N ARG A 4 -20.80 33.50 43.93
CA ARG A 4 -20.63 33.47 42.47
C ARG A 4 -19.39 32.64 42.15
N ARG A 5 -19.57 31.36 41.79
CA ARG A 5 -18.47 30.47 41.38
C ARG A 5 -17.98 30.87 39.98
N LEU A 6 -16.72 31.30 39.88
CA LEU A 6 -15.98 31.40 38.62
C LEU A 6 -15.70 29.97 38.12
N ARG A 7 -16.30 29.58 36.99
CA ARG A 7 -15.85 28.42 36.21
C ARG A 7 -14.62 28.85 35.42
N ARG A 8 -13.43 28.39 35.84
CA ARG A 8 -12.22 28.40 35.01
C ARG A 8 -12.37 27.27 34.00
N THR A 9 -12.69 27.59 32.75
CA THR A 9 -12.47 26.69 31.62
C THR A 9 -10.97 26.62 31.36
N LEU A 10 -10.35 25.51 31.74
CA LEU A 10 -9.00 25.16 31.30
C LEU A 10 -9.11 24.79 29.82
N GLY A 11 -8.61 25.64 28.93
CA GLY A 11 -8.50 25.30 27.51
C GLY A 11 -7.41 24.25 27.32
N LEU A 12 -7.79 23.08 26.82
CA LEU A 12 -6.84 22.06 26.37
C LEU A 12 -6.27 22.54 25.04
N ALA A 13 -4.99 22.90 25.02
CA ALA A 13 -4.30 23.25 23.79
C ALA A 13 -3.95 21.96 23.03
N CYS A 14 -4.77 21.60 22.04
CA CYS A 14 -4.39 20.59 21.05
C CYS A 14 -3.34 21.21 20.11
N VAL A 15 -2.15 20.62 20.05
CA VAL A 15 -1.13 21.01 19.07
C VAL A 15 -1.47 20.29 17.77
N ALA A 16 -2.15 20.99 16.86
CA ALA A 16 -2.49 20.48 15.54
C ALA A 16 -1.30 20.64 14.58
N ALA A 17 -0.91 19.56 13.91
CA ALA A 17 0.03 19.60 12.80
C ALA A 17 -0.74 19.85 11.48
N LEU A 18 -0.38 20.91 10.75
CA LEU A 18 -0.96 21.25 9.45
C LEU A 18 -0.08 20.63 8.35
N ILE A 19 -0.61 19.68 7.58
CA ILE A 19 0.04 19.16 6.37
C ILE A 19 -0.83 19.52 5.15
N ALA A 20 -0.22 20.25 4.20
CA ALA A 20 -0.84 20.52 2.90
C ALA A 20 -0.59 19.33 1.96
N VAL A 21 -1.53 18.41 1.87
CA VAL A 21 -1.52 17.31 0.89
C VAL A 21 -2.34 17.75 -0.32
N CYS A 22 -1.70 17.84 -1.49
CA CYS A 22 -2.38 18.24 -2.72
C CYS A 22 -3.08 17.03 -3.33
N ALA A 23 -4.34 16.78 -2.98
CA ALA A 23 -5.18 15.78 -3.63
C ALA A 23 -6.03 16.46 -4.73
N GLN A 24 -5.82 16.06 -5.98
CA GLN A 24 -6.65 16.50 -7.11
C GLN A 24 -7.79 15.49 -7.34
N THR A 25 -9.03 15.87 -7.02
CA THR A 25 -10.21 16.04 -7.90
C THR A 25 -11.49 16.03 -7.07
N ALA A 26 -12.42 16.92 -7.43
CA ALA A 26 -13.66 17.21 -6.72
C ALA A 26 -14.78 16.21 -7.05
N TRP A 27 -15.01 15.27 -6.14
CA TRP A 27 -16.29 14.78 -5.65
C TRP A 27 -16.11 14.62 -4.13
N ALA A 28 -17.16 14.52 -3.32
CA ALA A 28 -17.01 14.17 -1.91
C ALA A 28 -16.55 12.69 -1.80
N GLU A 29 -15.31 12.44 -2.22
CA GLU A 29 -14.66 11.14 -2.12
C GLU A 29 -14.13 11.01 -0.70
N GLU A 30 -14.42 9.86 -0.09
CA GLU A 30 -13.77 9.45 1.14
C GLU A 30 -12.26 9.50 0.92
N ARG A 31 -11.59 10.34 1.70
CA ARG A 31 -10.13 10.48 1.68
C ARG A 31 -9.55 9.71 2.83
N GLN A 32 -8.28 9.34 2.70
CA GLN A 32 -7.54 8.71 3.76
C GLN A 32 -6.31 9.52 4.16
N ILE A 33 -5.91 9.38 5.42
CA ILE A 33 -4.63 9.84 5.95
C ILE A 33 -4.18 8.88 7.05
N PHE A 34 -2.88 8.86 7.33
CA PHE A 34 -2.32 8.08 8.43
C PHE A 34 -1.99 8.99 9.60
N MET A 35 -2.32 8.56 10.81
CA MET A 35 -2.17 9.34 12.04
C MET A 35 -1.37 8.55 13.08
N LEU A 36 -0.25 9.10 13.53
CA LEU A 36 0.46 8.60 14.71
C LEU A 36 0.12 9.51 15.90
N VAL A 37 -0.34 8.90 16.98
CA VAL A 37 -0.63 9.59 18.24
C VAL A 37 0.38 9.12 19.27
N MET A 38 1.04 10.04 19.96
CA MET A 38 2.06 9.73 20.96
C MET A 38 1.76 10.42 22.28
N ASP A 39 2.17 9.78 23.37
CA ASP A 39 2.16 10.39 24.69
C ASP A 39 3.32 11.37 24.90
N ALA A 40 3.40 11.97 26.10
CA ALA A 40 4.46 12.92 26.45
C ALA A 40 5.87 12.30 26.50
N SER A 41 5.99 10.98 26.55
CA SER A 41 7.26 10.24 26.50
C SER A 41 7.67 9.87 25.07
N GLY A 42 6.81 10.12 24.08
CA GLY A 42 7.02 9.75 22.68
C GLY A 42 6.59 8.32 22.36
N GLN A 43 5.89 7.64 23.28
CA GLN A 43 5.39 6.29 23.04
C GLN A 43 4.06 6.35 22.26
N PRO A 44 3.87 5.53 21.21
CA PRO A 44 2.61 5.47 20.49
C PRO A 44 1.43 5.09 21.38
N ILE A 45 0.31 5.78 21.19
CA ILE A 45 -0.97 5.49 21.83
C ILE A 45 -1.82 4.74 20.81
N THR A 46 -2.14 3.48 21.10
CA THR A 46 -2.76 2.53 20.16
C THR A 46 -4.20 2.16 20.53
N ASP A 47 -4.83 2.91 21.44
CA ASP A 47 -6.23 2.74 21.88
C ASP A 47 -7.11 3.99 21.64
N ILE A 48 -6.75 4.85 20.69
CA ILE A 48 -7.58 5.98 20.22
C ILE A 48 -8.84 5.45 19.53
N THR A 49 -9.98 6.03 19.89
CA THR A 49 -11.27 5.75 19.24
C THR A 49 -11.69 6.87 18.29
N ALA A 50 -12.55 6.55 17.31
CA ALA A 50 -12.97 7.50 16.28
C ALA A 50 -13.63 8.78 16.83
N ASP A 51 -14.37 8.67 17.94
CA ASP A 51 -15.02 9.80 18.62
C ASP A 51 -14.05 10.73 19.36
N GLU A 52 -12.80 10.31 19.54
CA GLU A 52 -11.75 11.16 20.09
C GLU A 52 -11.02 11.98 19.02
N VAL A 53 -11.20 11.65 17.73
CA VAL A 53 -10.49 12.29 16.62
C VAL A 53 -11.24 13.52 16.14
N VAL A 54 -10.54 14.64 16.04
CA VAL A 54 -11.04 15.87 15.43
C VAL A 54 -10.24 16.13 14.17
N LEU A 55 -10.94 16.24 13.04
CA LEU A 55 -10.36 16.61 11.75
C LEU A 55 -10.96 17.93 11.28
N GLU A 56 -10.10 18.83 10.82
CA GLU A 56 -10.51 20.11 10.25
C GLU A 56 -9.82 20.36 8.92
N GLN A 57 -10.55 20.97 7.99
CA GLN A 57 -10.07 21.49 6.73
C GLN A 57 -10.49 22.95 6.61
N GLU A 58 -9.51 23.85 6.56
CA GLU A 58 -9.75 25.31 6.55
C GLU A 58 -10.65 25.81 7.72
N GLY A 59 -10.64 25.10 8.85
CA GLY A 59 -11.46 25.40 10.02
C GLY A 59 -12.90 24.88 9.94
N ALA A 60 -13.28 24.16 8.89
CA ALA A 60 -14.50 23.36 8.83
C ALA A 60 -14.21 21.92 9.29
N GLU A 61 -15.09 21.38 10.13
CA GLU A 61 -14.95 20.03 10.66
C GLU A 61 -15.23 18.97 9.57
N CYS A 62 -14.38 17.96 9.51
CA CYS A 62 -14.53 16.80 8.64
C CYS A 62 -15.19 15.63 9.39
N SER A 63 -15.99 14.84 8.68
CA SER A 63 -16.57 13.61 9.21
C SER A 63 -15.55 12.48 9.16
N VAL A 64 -15.15 11.96 10.31
CA VAL A 64 -14.46 10.66 10.40
C VAL A 64 -15.43 9.56 10.00
N LYS A 65 -15.02 8.67 9.09
CA LYS A 65 -15.81 7.52 8.60
C LYS A 65 -15.30 6.20 9.15
N ASP A 66 -13.98 6.05 9.18
CA ASP A 66 -13.31 4.87 9.70
C ASP A 66 -12.01 5.27 10.41
N LEU A 67 -11.67 4.56 11.48
CA LEU A 67 -10.41 4.68 12.19
C LEU A 67 -9.94 3.27 12.56
N GLN A 68 -8.83 2.87 11.96
CA GLN A 68 -8.29 1.53 12.15
C GLN A 68 -6.82 1.60 12.53
N LEU A 69 -6.44 0.90 13.60
CA LEU A 69 -5.02 0.71 13.93
C LEU A 69 -4.41 -0.25 12.91
N ASP A 70 -3.29 0.16 12.34
CA ASP A 70 -2.66 -0.53 11.24
C ASP A 70 -1.64 -1.56 11.72
N SER A 71 -1.97 -2.38 12.71
CA SER A 71 -0.99 -3.25 13.39
C SER A 71 -0.97 -4.70 12.88
N GLY A 72 -1.83 -5.04 11.92
CA GLY A 72 -1.96 -6.39 11.36
C GLY A 72 -0.76 -6.81 10.50
N PRO A 73 -0.62 -8.10 10.20
CA PRO A 73 0.35 -8.56 9.20
C PRO A 73 -0.02 -8.04 7.81
N MET A 74 0.99 -7.83 6.97
CA MET A 74 0.77 -7.59 5.54
C MET A 74 0.15 -8.83 4.86
N LYS A 75 -0.78 -8.58 3.94
CA LYS A 75 -1.31 -9.57 3.00
C LYS A 75 -0.76 -9.27 1.61
N VAL A 76 0.25 -10.04 1.19
CA VAL A 76 1.13 -9.74 0.05
C VAL A 76 0.75 -10.57 -1.18
N ALA A 77 0.17 -9.94 -2.19
CA ALA A 77 -0.04 -10.55 -3.49
C ALA A 77 1.26 -10.46 -4.32
N LEU A 78 1.95 -11.59 -4.49
CA LEU A 78 3.16 -11.71 -5.29
C LEU A 78 2.80 -12.11 -6.74
N LEU A 79 2.79 -11.13 -7.64
CA LEU A 79 2.46 -11.31 -9.06
C LEU A 79 3.75 -11.51 -9.86
N VAL A 80 3.80 -12.60 -10.63
CA VAL A 80 4.98 -13.02 -11.37
C VAL A 80 4.66 -13.14 -12.85
N ASP A 81 5.29 -12.29 -13.65
CA ASP A 81 5.34 -12.44 -15.09
C ASP A 81 6.21 -13.65 -15.47
N ASN A 82 5.55 -14.74 -15.86
CA ASN A 82 6.17 -15.94 -16.40
C ASN A 82 5.92 -16.09 -17.91
N SER A 83 5.77 -14.97 -18.64
CA SER A 83 5.57 -14.96 -20.10
C SER A 83 6.85 -15.28 -20.87
N ASP A 84 6.79 -15.25 -22.20
CA ASP A 84 7.97 -15.47 -23.06
C ASP A 84 9.16 -14.54 -22.70
N ALA A 85 8.87 -13.34 -22.17
CA ALA A 85 9.89 -12.38 -21.75
C ALA A 85 10.78 -12.91 -20.59
N ALA A 86 10.26 -13.81 -19.76
CA ALA A 86 10.98 -14.42 -18.64
C ALA A 86 11.88 -15.60 -19.05
N GLN A 87 11.93 -15.98 -20.33
CA GLN A 87 12.61 -17.19 -20.79
C GLN A 87 14.10 -17.25 -20.41
N GLN A 88 14.80 -16.12 -20.48
CA GLN A 88 16.24 -16.06 -20.19
C GLN A 88 16.55 -15.84 -18.70
N SER A 89 15.52 -15.58 -17.88
CA SER A 89 15.65 -15.21 -16.47
C SER A 89 15.03 -16.24 -15.53
N LEU A 90 14.47 -17.34 -16.03
CA LEU A 90 13.69 -18.30 -15.24
C LEU A 90 14.39 -18.73 -13.93
N ASN A 91 15.68 -19.05 -13.97
CA ASN A 91 16.42 -19.44 -12.77
C ASN A 91 16.56 -18.25 -11.80
N SER A 92 17.01 -17.09 -12.28
CA SER A 92 17.15 -15.90 -11.44
C SER A 92 15.82 -15.41 -10.87
N MET A 93 14.72 -15.62 -11.59
CA MET A 93 13.37 -15.39 -11.10
C MET A 93 13.04 -16.32 -9.93
N ARG A 94 13.22 -17.63 -10.09
CA ARG A 94 12.97 -18.61 -9.01
C ARG A 94 13.84 -18.34 -7.78
N ASP A 95 15.11 -18.03 -8.00
CA ASP A 95 16.07 -17.68 -6.94
C ASP A 95 15.63 -16.39 -6.24
N GLY A 96 15.17 -15.39 -6.99
CA GLY A 96 14.64 -14.13 -6.46
C GLY A 96 13.38 -14.29 -5.63
N LEU A 97 12.40 -15.06 -6.11
CA LEU A 97 11.18 -15.35 -5.36
C LEU A 97 11.51 -16.13 -4.07
N SER A 98 12.44 -17.09 -4.13
CA SER A 98 12.89 -17.82 -2.95
C SER A 98 13.55 -16.89 -1.93
N ALA A 99 14.43 -15.99 -2.40
CA ALA A 99 15.10 -15.00 -1.54
C ALA A 99 14.11 -14.04 -0.88
N PHE A 100 13.08 -13.58 -1.60
CA PHE A 100 12.01 -12.77 -1.03
C PHE A 100 11.30 -13.50 0.11
N LEU A 101 10.90 -14.75 -0.13
CA LEU A 101 10.16 -15.57 0.83
C LEU A 101 10.98 -15.94 2.07
N ASP A 102 12.30 -16.09 1.92
CA ASP A 102 13.23 -16.36 3.02
C ASP A 102 13.47 -15.15 3.93
N ASN A 103 13.32 -13.93 3.38
CA ASN A 103 13.64 -12.68 4.11
C ASN A 103 12.40 -11.90 4.56
N LEU A 104 11.21 -12.18 4.01
CA LEU A 104 9.97 -11.57 4.47
C LEU A 104 9.56 -12.17 5.83
N PRO A 105 9.30 -11.36 6.87
CA PRO A 105 8.87 -11.85 8.17
C PRO A 105 7.70 -12.84 8.09
N ALA A 106 7.74 -13.88 8.94
CA ALA A 106 6.89 -15.07 8.82
C ALA A 106 5.41 -14.81 9.14
N GLU A 107 5.12 -13.73 9.87
CA GLU A 107 3.76 -13.30 10.21
C GLU A 107 2.97 -12.80 9.00
N HIS A 108 3.64 -12.40 7.92
CA HIS A 108 2.98 -11.86 6.73
C HIS A 108 2.42 -12.99 5.85
N GLU A 109 1.21 -12.81 5.36
CA GLU A 109 0.61 -13.75 4.41
C GLU A 109 1.08 -13.42 2.99
N VAL A 110 1.38 -14.44 2.20
CA VAL A 110 1.76 -14.27 0.80
C VAL A 110 0.90 -15.18 -0.06
N GLY A 111 0.31 -14.61 -1.11
CA GLY A 111 -0.32 -15.36 -2.20
C GLY A 111 0.56 -15.26 -3.43
N LEU A 112 0.73 -16.36 -4.17
CA LEU A 112 1.57 -16.42 -5.37
C LEU A 112 0.70 -16.52 -6.63
N TYR A 113 0.90 -15.57 -7.55
CA TYR A 113 0.10 -15.45 -8.77
C TYR A 113 1.01 -15.35 -10.00
N THR A 114 0.66 -16.06 -11.07
CA THR A 114 1.29 -15.85 -12.38
C THR A 114 0.38 -15.05 -13.30
N ILE A 115 0.96 -14.23 -14.15
CA ILE A 115 0.22 -13.26 -14.98
C ILE A 115 0.55 -13.35 -16.48
N ALA A 116 1.02 -14.50 -16.94
CA ALA A 116 1.20 -14.76 -18.38
C ALA A 116 -0.09 -15.25 -19.03
N GLY A 117 -0.62 -14.47 -19.98
CA GLY A 117 -1.86 -14.73 -20.73
C GLY A 117 -3.17 -14.58 -19.93
N GLN A 118 -3.18 -14.94 -18.65
CA GLN A 118 -4.25 -14.70 -17.67
C GLN A 118 -3.67 -14.75 -16.25
N ALA A 119 -4.34 -14.09 -15.30
CA ALA A 119 -4.02 -14.23 -13.89
C ALA A 119 -4.35 -15.64 -13.39
N ARG A 120 -3.39 -16.33 -12.78
CA ARG A 120 -3.60 -17.65 -12.17
C ARG A 120 -3.04 -17.66 -10.77
N GLU A 121 -3.88 -18.05 -9.83
CA GLU A 121 -3.42 -18.41 -8.50
C GLU A 121 -2.59 -19.70 -8.57
N ARG A 122 -1.43 -19.66 -7.92
CA ARG A 122 -0.53 -20.78 -7.75
C ARG A 122 -0.60 -21.28 -6.31
N VAL A 123 -0.59 -20.35 -5.37
CA VAL A 123 -0.79 -20.58 -3.93
C VAL A 123 -1.72 -19.48 -3.42
N GLU A 124 -2.74 -19.88 -2.67
CA GLU A 124 -3.62 -18.96 -1.92
C GLU A 124 -2.81 -18.25 -0.81
N PHE A 125 -3.33 -17.17 -0.23
CA PHE A 125 -2.66 -16.51 0.88
C PHE A 125 -2.36 -17.48 2.04
N THR A 126 -1.08 -17.55 2.40
CA THR A 126 -0.59 -18.41 3.48
C THR A 126 0.67 -17.85 4.14
N THR A 127 0.95 -18.27 5.37
CA THR A 127 2.24 -18.07 6.04
C THR A 127 3.22 -19.22 5.79
N ASP A 128 2.79 -20.29 5.09
CA ASP A 128 3.63 -21.45 4.77
C ASP A 128 4.66 -21.11 3.68
N ARG A 129 5.88 -20.78 4.13
CA ARG A 129 6.99 -20.44 3.22
C ARG A 129 7.52 -21.66 2.47
N GLU A 130 7.35 -22.87 2.99
CA GLU A 130 7.80 -24.07 2.28
C GLU A 130 6.92 -24.34 1.07
N GLU A 131 5.59 -24.26 1.21
CA GLU A 131 4.62 -24.37 0.12
C GLU A 131 4.87 -23.32 -0.97
N LEU A 132 5.03 -22.05 -0.57
CA LEU A 132 5.29 -20.95 -1.50
C LEU A 132 6.61 -21.13 -2.27
N LYS A 133 7.66 -21.61 -1.61
CA LYS A 133 8.97 -21.87 -2.25
C LYS A 133 8.94 -23.08 -3.18
N GLU A 134 8.24 -24.14 -2.81
CA GLU A 134 8.04 -25.30 -3.68
C GLU A 134 7.38 -24.86 -4.99
N GLU A 135 6.29 -24.09 -4.90
CA GLU A 135 5.59 -23.61 -6.09
C GLU A 135 6.43 -22.59 -6.87
N ALA A 136 7.11 -21.66 -6.19
CA ALA A 136 7.99 -20.67 -6.84
C ALA A 136 9.12 -21.34 -7.63
N THR A 137 9.77 -22.35 -7.07
CA THR A 137 10.84 -23.11 -7.75
C THR A 137 10.32 -23.99 -8.88
N GLY A 138 9.05 -24.41 -8.82
CA GLY A 138 8.34 -25.15 -9.85
C GLY A 138 7.87 -24.31 -11.05
N LEU A 139 7.79 -22.97 -10.92
CA LEU A 139 7.28 -22.08 -11.97
C LEU A 139 8.00 -22.28 -13.30
N PHE A 140 7.27 -22.29 -14.41
CA PHE A 140 7.83 -22.38 -15.76
C PHE A 140 7.30 -21.25 -16.62
N VAL A 141 7.97 -21.00 -17.75
CA VAL A 141 7.51 -20.01 -18.73
C VAL A 141 6.31 -20.53 -19.50
N ASP A 142 5.22 -19.76 -19.48
CA ASP A 142 4.06 -19.99 -20.34
C ASP A 142 4.41 -19.50 -21.76
N ARG A 143 4.65 -20.45 -22.67
CA ARG A 143 5.19 -20.14 -24.00
C ARG A 143 4.13 -19.57 -24.93
N ASN A 144 4.53 -18.67 -25.81
CA ASN A 144 3.66 -17.97 -26.76
C ASN A 144 2.60 -17.12 -26.03
N SER A 145 2.98 -16.57 -24.89
CA SER A 145 2.11 -15.74 -24.07
C SER A 145 2.77 -14.39 -23.81
N ALA A 146 1.93 -13.37 -23.74
CA ALA A 146 2.27 -12.03 -23.28
C ALA A 146 1.84 -11.88 -21.82
N VAL A 147 2.47 -10.98 -21.08
CA VAL A 147 2.02 -10.61 -19.73
C VAL A 147 0.66 -9.90 -19.82
N VAL A 148 -0.23 -10.17 -18.88
CA VAL A 148 -1.51 -9.45 -18.70
C VAL A 148 -1.46 -8.67 -17.38
N TYR A 149 -0.55 -7.72 -17.29
CA TYR A 149 -0.25 -7.01 -16.05
C TYR A 149 -1.44 -6.20 -15.52
N MET A 150 -2.17 -5.51 -16.40
CA MET A 150 -3.35 -4.74 -15.97
C MET A 150 -4.46 -5.64 -15.44
N ASP A 151 -4.81 -6.67 -16.21
CA ASP A 151 -5.82 -7.65 -15.77
C ASP A 151 -5.34 -8.38 -14.51
N GLY A 152 -4.06 -8.73 -14.42
CA GLY A 152 -3.48 -9.39 -13.25
C GLY A 152 -3.62 -8.59 -11.96
N LEU A 153 -3.28 -7.30 -11.98
CA LEU A 153 -3.45 -6.42 -10.83
C LEU A 153 -4.93 -6.30 -10.42
N LEU A 154 -5.79 -6.01 -11.38
CA LEU A 154 -7.20 -5.73 -11.15
C LEU A 154 -7.99 -6.98 -10.75
N GLU A 155 -7.76 -8.11 -11.40
CA GLU A 155 -8.43 -9.37 -11.08
C GLU A 155 -8.00 -9.90 -9.71
N THR A 156 -6.71 -9.84 -9.39
CA THR A 156 -6.22 -10.24 -8.07
C THR A 156 -6.82 -9.35 -6.99
N TRP A 157 -6.83 -8.03 -7.20
CA TRP A 157 -7.46 -7.09 -6.27
C TRP A 157 -8.91 -7.45 -5.98
N ARG A 158 -9.75 -7.52 -7.03
CA ARG A 158 -11.19 -7.73 -6.89
C ARG A 158 -11.57 -9.11 -6.34
N ARG A 159 -10.73 -10.12 -6.54
CA ARG A 159 -11.06 -11.50 -6.17
C ARG A 159 -10.43 -11.96 -4.86
N ARG A 160 -9.33 -11.33 -4.46
CA ARG A 160 -8.46 -11.85 -3.39
C ARG A 160 -8.32 -10.90 -2.21
N PHE A 161 -8.82 -9.67 -2.36
CA PHE A 161 -8.90 -8.71 -1.27
C PHE A 161 -10.35 -8.30 -1.03
N ASP A 162 -10.68 -8.07 0.24
CA ASP A 162 -11.98 -7.58 0.70
C ASP A 162 -11.78 -6.47 1.75
N ASP A 163 -12.86 -5.85 2.22
CA ASP A 163 -12.81 -4.69 3.11
C ASP A 163 -12.21 -4.98 4.50
N GLU A 164 -12.11 -6.24 4.90
CA GLU A 164 -11.49 -6.64 6.17
C GLU A 164 -9.95 -6.62 6.09
N ASP A 165 -9.38 -6.64 4.88
CA ASP A 165 -7.94 -6.57 4.65
C ASP A 165 -7.39 -5.18 4.99
N THR A 166 -6.64 -5.13 6.09
CA THR A 166 -6.15 -3.89 6.68
C THR A 166 -4.83 -3.42 6.04
N TRP A 167 -4.00 -4.37 5.63
CA TRP A 167 -2.67 -4.12 5.07
C TRP A 167 -2.39 -4.87 3.76
N PRO A 168 -3.17 -4.60 2.70
CA PRO A 168 -2.94 -5.18 1.38
C PRO A 168 -1.66 -4.63 0.74
N VAL A 169 -0.85 -5.54 0.17
CA VAL A 169 0.38 -5.21 -0.54
C VAL A 169 0.45 -5.97 -1.85
N PHE A 170 0.85 -5.31 -2.94
CA PHE A 170 1.25 -5.97 -4.18
C PHE A 170 2.77 -5.95 -4.33
N VAL A 171 3.34 -7.07 -4.73
CA VAL A 171 4.72 -7.17 -5.22
C VAL A 171 4.66 -7.74 -6.63
N ALA A 172 5.03 -6.95 -7.63
CA ALA A 172 5.01 -7.37 -9.02
C ALA A 172 6.44 -7.56 -9.56
N LEU A 173 6.72 -8.75 -10.10
CA LEU A 173 7.85 -8.97 -11.01
C LEU A 173 7.34 -8.97 -12.45
N VAL A 174 7.79 -8.01 -13.23
CA VAL A 174 7.38 -7.83 -14.63
C VAL A 174 8.60 -7.66 -15.54
N TYR A 175 8.44 -8.00 -16.81
CA TYR A 175 9.47 -7.81 -17.83
C TYR A 175 9.01 -6.79 -18.88
N ASP A 176 9.96 -6.15 -19.57
CA ASP A 176 9.64 -5.42 -20.78
C ASP A 176 9.10 -6.40 -21.84
N GLY A 177 7.87 -6.17 -22.30
CA GLY A 177 7.21 -7.05 -23.23
C GLY A 177 5.94 -6.45 -23.81
N ALA A 178 5.29 -7.20 -24.70
CA ALA A 178 3.94 -6.86 -25.10
C ALA A 178 3.01 -6.98 -23.90
N GLU A 179 2.21 -5.95 -23.65
CA GLU A 179 1.09 -6.04 -22.72
C GLU A 179 -0.09 -6.69 -23.45
N GLY A 180 -0.58 -7.80 -22.91
CA GLY A 180 -1.60 -8.64 -23.49
C GLY A 180 -3.01 -8.39 -22.95
N SER A 181 -3.17 -7.48 -21.98
CA SER A 181 -4.48 -7.20 -21.39
C SER A 181 -5.47 -6.67 -22.41
N ARG A 182 -6.69 -7.22 -22.37
CA ARG A 182 -7.77 -6.89 -23.32
C ARG A 182 -9.11 -6.64 -22.65
N SER A 183 -9.32 -7.19 -21.46
CA SER A 183 -10.55 -7.03 -20.68
C SER A 183 -10.58 -5.70 -19.95
N THR A 184 -9.45 -5.28 -19.39
CA THR A 184 -9.37 -4.02 -18.64
C THR A 184 -9.33 -2.83 -19.57
N GLN A 185 -10.33 -1.95 -19.43
CA GLN A 185 -10.37 -0.65 -20.11
C GLN A 185 -9.61 0.40 -19.28
N GLU A 186 -9.19 1.50 -19.90
CA GLU A 186 -8.45 2.57 -19.19
C GLU A 186 -9.25 3.14 -18.01
N ASP A 187 -10.55 3.40 -18.20
CA ASP A 187 -11.42 3.92 -17.13
C ASP A 187 -11.51 2.96 -15.95
N GLU A 188 -11.58 1.67 -16.23
CA GLU A 188 -11.66 0.61 -15.23
C GLU A 188 -10.35 0.48 -14.45
N PHE A 189 -9.21 0.61 -15.13
CA PHE A 189 -7.90 0.64 -14.48
C PHE A 189 -7.71 1.91 -13.63
N ASN A 190 -8.23 3.05 -14.10
CA ASN A 190 -8.18 4.30 -13.36
C ASN A 190 -9.06 4.26 -12.10
N GLU A 191 -10.21 3.59 -12.16
CA GLU A 191 -11.02 3.30 -10.98
C GLU A 191 -10.30 2.37 -10.00
N PHE A 192 -9.74 1.26 -10.49
CA PHE A 192 -8.90 0.37 -9.70
C PHE A 192 -7.75 1.12 -9.00
N ALA A 193 -7.02 1.97 -9.73
CA ALA A 193 -5.92 2.73 -9.19
C ALA A 193 -6.35 3.69 -8.07
N ARG A 194 -7.49 4.39 -8.25
CA ARG A 194 -8.06 5.26 -7.20
C ARG A 194 -8.47 4.44 -5.98
N GLU A 195 -9.09 3.29 -6.20
CA GLU A 195 -9.55 2.41 -5.13
C GLU A 195 -8.39 1.90 -4.28
N ILE A 196 -7.32 1.36 -4.90
CA ILE A 196 -6.18 0.83 -4.15
C ILE A 196 -5.42 1.93 -3.41
N VAL A 197 -5.34 3.13 -3.99
CA VAL A 197 -4.78 4.29 -3.30
C VAL A 197 -5.66 4.64 -2.11
N GLY A 198 -6.98 4.74 -2.28
CA GLY A 198 -7.93 5.07 -1.21
C GLY A 198 -7.98 4.03 -0.07
N ARG A 199 -7.73 2.75 -0.39
CA ARG A 199 -7.68 1.65 0.59
C ARG A 199 -6.30 1.44 1.23
N GLY A 200 -5.35 2.32 0.91
CA GLY A 200 -4.01 2.33 1.51
C GLY A 200 -3.09 1.23 1.00
N VAL A 201 -3.45 0.52 -0.07
CA VAL A 201 -2.63 -0.55 -0.66
C VAL A 201 -1.24 -0.04 -0.98
N THR A 202 -0.20 -0.81 -0.67
CA THR A 202 1.17 -0.52 -1.10
C THR A 202 1.52 -1.36 -2.33
N VAL A 203 2.01 -0.75 -3.41
CA VAL A 203 2.45 -1.48 -4.61
C VAL A 203 3.95 -1.35 -4.77
N HIS A 204 4.64 -2.49 -4.78
CA HIS A 204 6.05 -2.62 -5.17
C HIS A 204 6.16 -3.29 -6.54
N ALA A 205 7.14 -2.87 -7.32
CA ALA A 205 7.38 -3.43 -8.64
C ALA A 205 8.88 -3.53 -8.95
N ILE A 206 9.29 -4.71 -9.39
CA ILE A 206 10.61 -4.98 -9.96
C ILE A 206 10.40 -5.23 -11.45
N LEU A 207 10.96 -4.37 -12.28
CA LEU A 207 10.91 -4.47 -13.73
C LEU A 207 12.26 -4.92 -14.26
N VAL A 208 12.32 -6.08 -14.93
CA VAL A 208 13.51 -6.47 -15.70
C VAL A 208 13.37 -5.90 -17.11
N SER A 209 14.18 -4.89 -17.41
CA SER A 209 14.05 -4.05 -18.60
C SER A 209 15.39 -3.96 -19.33
N THR A 210 15.35 -4.09 -20.65
CA THR A 210 16.54 -3.88 -21.52
C THR A 210 16.47 -2.59 -22.32
N ARG A 211 15.29 -1.97 -22.43
CA ARG A 211 15.04 -0.80 -23.29
C ARG A 211 14.18 0.29 -22.64
N GLY A 212 13.32 -0.08 -21.69
CA GLY A 212 12.44 0.85 -20.96
C GLY A 212 11.29 1.38 -21.82
N GLY A 213 10.35 2.06 -21.18
CA GLY A 213 9.23 2.74 -21.86
C GLY A 213 8.07 1.84 -22.29
N ALA A 214 8.04 0.59 -21.83
CA ALA A 214 6.88 -0.28 -21.98
C ALA A 214 5.73 0.15 -21.05
N LEU A 215 4.50 -0.27 -21.35
CA LEU A 215 3.32 0.08 -20.55
C LEU A 215 3.47 -0.37 -19.08
N GLN A 216 4.14 -1.49 -18.84
CA GLN A 216 4.48 -1.99 -17.51
C GLN A 216 5.33 -0.98 -16.74
N THR A 217 6.29 -0.30 -17.39
CA THR A 217 7.07 0.77 -16.77
C THR A 217 6.18 1.90 -16.28
N THR A 218 5.27 2.38 -17.14
CA THR A 218 4.36 3.48 -16.82
C THR A 218 3.44 3.13 -15.66
N ILE A 219 2.81 1.95 -15.72
CA ILE A 219 1.90 1.47 -14.67
C ILE A 219 2.64 1.28 -13.35
N SER A 220 3.75 0.55 -13.35
CA SER A 220 4.51 0.29 -12.12
C SER A 220 5.01 1.59 -11.48
N THR A 221 5.51 2.53 -12.28
CA THR A 221 5.97 3.84 -11.77
C THR A 221 4.80 4.62 -11.17
N PHE A 222 3.67 4.69 -11.87
CA PHE A 222 2.49 5.40 -11.39
C PHE A 222 1.95 4.81 -10.08
N LEU A 223 1.76 3.49 -10.03
CA LEU A 223 1.23 2.84 -8.83
C LEU A 223 2.17 2.94 -7.64
N THR A 224 3.46 2.64 -7.82
CA THR A 224 4.45 2.73 -6.73
C THR A 224 4.57 4.15 -6.18
N GLN A 225 4.53 5.18 -7.05
CA GLN A 225 4.58 6.59 -6.62
C GLN A 225 3.35 7.01 -5.81
N ASN A 226 2.15 6.60 -6.23
CA ASN A 226 0.91 7.00 -5.56
C ASN A 226 0.60 6.16 -4.30
N THR A 227 1.17 4.97 -4.19
CA THR A 227 0.99 4.08 -3.03
C THR A 227 2.14 4.10 -2.04
N GLY A 228 3.26 4.75 -2.38
CA GLY A 228 4.44 4.85 -1.51
C GLY A 228 5.34 3.61 -1.52
N GLY A 229 5.15 2.69 -2.46
CA GLY A 229 5.99 1.50 -2.61
C GLY A 229 7.27 1.73 -3.44
N MET A 230 7.99 0.64 -3.69
CA MET A 230 9.28 0.67 -4.38
C MET A 230 9.13 0.30 -5.87
N TYR A 231 9.70 1.12 -6.75
CA TYR A 231 9.97 0.73 -8.14
C TYR A 231 11.47 0.47 -8.33
N ARG A 232 11.82 -0.69 -8.89
CA ARG A 232 13.20 -1.05 -9.24
C ARG A 232 13.28 -1.53 -10.68
N ALA A 233 14.03 -0.82 -11.52
CA ALA A 233 14.36 -1.28 -12.87
C ALA A 233 15.70 -2.01 -12.87
N LEU A 234 15.74 -3.22 -13.44
CA LEU A 234 16.93 -4.06 -13.53
C LEU A 234 17.33 -4.26 -14.98
N ALA A 235 18.60 -3.96 -15.30
CA ALA A 235 19.17 -4.22 -16.62
C ALA A 235 19.47 -5.71 -16.87
N ALA A 236 19.61 -6.50 -15.80
CA ALA A 236 19.91 -7.92 -15.87
C ALA A 236 19.17 -8.69 -14.77
N ALA A 237 18.58 -9.82 -15.15
CA ALA A 237 17.84 -10.67 -14.23
C ALA A 237 18.70 -11.28 -13.11
N THR A 238 20.02 -11.36 -13.30
CA THR A 238 20.94 -11.86 -12.27
C THR A 238 20.94 -11.05 -10.98
N ALA A 239 20.41 -9.81 -11.01
CA ALA A 239 20.23 -8.96 -9.84
C ALA A 239 18.93 -9.24 -9.06
N LEU A 240 18.05 -10.13 -9.57
CA LEU A 240 16.76 -10.42 -8.95
C LEU A 240 16.89 -10.93 -7.50
N PRO A 241 17.78 -11.90 -7.17
CA PRO A 241 17.94 -12.38 -5.79
C PRO A 241 18.23 -11.26 -4.80
N ASP A 242 19.26 -10.46 -5.06
CA ASP A 242 19.65 -9.36 -4.17
C ASP A 242 18.54 -8.30 -4.08
N THR A 243 17.89 -7.96 -5.20
CA THR A 243 16.81 -6.95 -5.22
C THR A 243 15.59 -7.40 -4.44
N PHE A 244 15.23 -8.68 -4.51
CA PHE A 244 14.11 -9.23 -3.75
C PHE A 244 14.41 -9.34 -2.26
N THR A 245 15.64 -9.66 -1.87
CA THR A 245 16.10 -9.58 -0.47
C THR A 245 15.95 -8.14 0.05
N GLU A 246 16.50 -7.15 -0.68
CA GLU A 246 16.38 -5.75 -0.31
C GLU A 246 14.91 -5.29 -0.20
N LEU A 247 14.04 -5.77 -1.10
CA LEU A 247 12.62 -5.47 -1.04
C LEU A 247 11.96 -6.03 0.23
N ALA A 248 12.24 -7.29 0.58
CA ALA A 248 11.69 -7.92 1.78
C ALA A 248 12.13 -7.18 3.06
N GLU A 249 13.41 -6.83 3.16
CA GLU A 249 13.96 -6.06 4.28
C GLU A 249 13.37 -4.64 4.37
N LEU A 250 13.18 -3.99 3.22
CA LEU A 250 12.50 -2.70 3.14
C LEU A 250 11.06 -2.82 3.66
N MET A 251 10.31 -3.81 3.18
CA MET A 251 8.92 -4.04 3.59
C MET A 251 8.81 -4.32 5.09
N ALA A 252 9.71 -5.15 5.65
CA ALA A 252 9.77 -5.44 7.07
C ALA A 252 10.04 -4.15 7.89
N THR A 253 11.01 -3.36 7.47
CA THR A 253 11.36 -2.09 8.13
C THR A 253 10.21 -1.09 8.06
N GLN A 254 9.56 -0.99 6.90
CA GLN A 254 8.41 -0.12 6.71
C GLN A 254 7.26 -0.54 7.62
N HIS A 255 6.91 -1.83 7.64
CA HIS A 255 5.88 -2.38 8.52
C HIS A 255 6.14 -2.04 9.99
N GLU A 256 7.33 -2.35 10.50
CA GLU A 256 7.71 -2.06 11.88
C GLU A 256 7.66 -0.56 12.23
N THR A 257 7.95 0.31 11.27
CA THR A 257 7.95 1.77 11.47
C THR A 257 6.54 2.36 11.49
N VAL A 258 5.59 1.73 10.79
CA VAL A 258 4.26 2.32 10.58
C VAL A 258 3.12 1.57 11.24
N LYS A 259 3.36 0.37 11.82
CA LYS A 259 2.33 -0.46 12.47
C LYS A 259 1.59 0.18 13.64
N ASP A 260 2.16 1.24 14.22
CA ASP A 260 1.55 2.02 15.31
C ASP A 260 0.76 3.24 14.80
N ARG A 261 0.58 3.38 13.49
CA ARG A 261 -0.23 4.45 12.88
C ARG A 261 -1.68 3.96 12.73
N TYR A 262 -2.59 4.90 12.82
CA TYR A 262 -3.98 4.71 12.43
C TYR A 262 -4.18 5.04 10.95
N ARG A 263 -4.92 4.21 10.22
CA ARG A 263 -5.58 4.61 8.99
C ARG A 263 -6.87 5.34 9.35
N LEU A 264 -7.02 6.55 8.86
CA LEU A 264 -8.16 7.42 9.11
C LEU A 264 -8.83 7.74 7.78
N VAL A 265 -10.06 7.26 7.60
CA VAL A 265 -10.91 7.57 6.44
C VAL A 265 -11.88 8.67 6.84
N PHE A 266 -12.01 9.70 6.01
CA PHE A 266 -12.79 10.89 6.33
C PHE A 266 -13.37 11.57 5.09
N GLU A 267 -14.40 12.38 5.33
CA GLU A 267 -15.06 13.21 4.33
C GLU A 267 -15.05 14.67 4.81
N CYS A 268 -14.70 15.62 3.95
CA CYS A 268 -14.81 17.06 4.26
C CYS A 268 -15.61 17.76 3.17
N ASP A 269 -15.82 19.08 3.35
CA ASP A 269 -16.43 19.94 2.35
C ASP A 269 -15.72 19.81 0.98
N PRO A 270 -16.46 19.47 -0.09
CA PRO A 270 -15.89 19.26 -1.43
C PRO A 270 -15.44 20.55 -2.13
N ASP A 271 -15.76 21.74 -1.60
CA ASP A 271 -15.48 23.01 -2.28
C ASP A 271 -13.98 23.31 -2.45
N ASN A 272 -13.11 22.72 -1.62
CA ASN A 272 -11.65 22.92 -1.72
C ASN A 272 -10.83 21.68 -1.33
N PRO A 273 -10.85 20.58 -2.11
CA PRO A 273 -10.26 19.29 -1.73
C PRO A 273 -8.74 19.30 -1.55
N ALA A 274 -8.06 20.31 -2.09
CA ALA A 274 -6.60 20.49 -2.01
C ALA A 274 -6.14 21.22 -0.74
N ALA A 275 -7.07 21.69 0.10
CA ALA A 275 -6.72 22.34 1.35
C ALA A 275 -6.08 21.35 2.34
N GLY A 276 -5.15 21.87 3.15
CA GLY A 276 -4.46 21.08 4.16
C GLY A 276 -5.40 20.57 5.25
N ILE A 277 -5.10 19.37 5.75
CA ILE A 277 -5.83 18.74 6.84
C ILE A 277 -5.09 19.01 8.15
N ALA A 278 -5.85 19.38 9.18
CA ALA A 278 -5.41 19.40 10.56
C ALA A 278 -6.10 18.26 11.31
N ALA A 279 -5.34 17.51 12.10
CA ALA A 279 -5.88 16.48 12.99
C ALA A 279 -5.46 16.74 14.44
N GLY A 280 -6.39 16.42 15.35
CA GLY A 280 -6.18 16.42 16.78
C GLY A 280 -6.89 15.22 17.43
N VAL A 281 -6.56 14.98 18.69
CA VAL A 281 -7.23 13.97 19.52
C VAL A 281 -7.65 14.62 20.83
N MET A 282 -8.86 14.32 21.32
CA MET A 282 -9.45 14.84 22.55
C MET A 282 -8.80 14.26 23.83
N ARG A 283 -7.50 13.99 23.81
CA ARG A 283 -6.71 13.54 24.97
C ARG A 283 -5.74 14.63 25.41
N PRO A 284 -5.56 14.84 26.72
CA PRO A 284 -4.57 15.78 27.22
C PRO A 284 -3.14 15.28 26.94
N ALA A 285 -2.24 16.21 26.64
CA ALA A 285 -0.80 15.97 26.53
C ALA A 285 -0.37 14.91 25.50
N VAL A 286 -1.07 14.85 24.36
CA VAL A 286 -0.71 14.00 23.21
C VAL A 286 -0.08 14.83 22.09
N ALA A 287 0.79 14.19 21.31
CA ALA A 287 1.30 14.72 20.06
C ALA A 287 0.71 13.93 18.89
N VAL A 288 0.24 14.63 17.87
CA VAL A 288 -0.32 14.02 16.65
C VAL A 288 0.60 14.31 15.47
N ARG A 289 0.91 13.29 14.69
CA ARG A 289 1.61 13.41 13.40
C ARG A 289 0.77 12.78 12.30
N LEU A 290 0.69 13.46 11.18
CA LEU A 290 -0.03 13.01 10.00
C LEU A 290 0.93 12.57 8.91
N PHE A 291 0.53 11.58 8.12
CA PHE A 291 1.27 11.08 6.97
C PHE A 291 0.30 10.82 5.82
N PRO A 292 0.64 11.23 4.58
CA PRO A 292 -0.24 11.03 3.42
C PRO A 292 -0.31 9.56 2.98
N ASN A 293 0.67 8.74 3.35
CA ASN A 293 0.79 7.33 2.99
C ASN A 293 1.65 6.58 4.02
N ARG A 294 1.85 5.28 3.77
CA ARG A 294 2.70 4.39 4.57
C ARG A 294 4.20 4.51 4.27
N ARG A 295 4.63 5.55 3.55
CA ARG A 295 6.05 5.74 3.22
C ARG A 295 6.84 6.07 4.48
N VAL A 296 8.07 5.56 4.49
CA VAL A 296 9.12 5.89 5.45
C VAL A 296 10.24 6.51 4.62
N ASP A 297 10.34 7.83 4.66
CA ASP A 297 11.33 8.67 3.99
C ASP A 297 12.49 9.06 4.91
#